data_AF-A0A7W1PGZ1-F1
#
_entry.id   AF-A0A7W1PGZ1-F1
#
_cell.length_a   1.000
_cell.length_b   1.000
_cell.length_c   1.000
_cell.angle_alpha   90.00
_cell.angle_beta   90.00
_cell.angle_gamma   90.00
#
_symmetry.space_group_name_H-M   'P 1'
#
loop_
_entity.id
_entity.type
_entity.pdbx_description
1 polymer ?
#
loop_
_entity_poly.entity_id
_entity_poly.type
_entity_poly.pdbx_seq_one_letter_code
_entity_poly.pdbx_strand_id
1 'polypeptide(L)'
;MHDLTRFGLSDVTRIGAEFRRLSAGASSMEAVGGRIVRTLYDGLATDDGPACALVRMFVTVPFERLDDEQRRFALTLLGGTEPAPAMKCLTLLATAGELPEWNDRRSSVGHLALPLPSPESVSRSPMIAQLIRQLGVEIGSLLSADPALLVDNEQHTFNVFHVEHAKGSPFIPAQLAFVEPYRVHSVLGFGGLLPPGELFATILFSRTPIPRETADLFRTLALNVKVALLPFAGDRVFA
;
A
#
# COMPACT_ATOMS: atom_id res chain seq x y z
N MET A 1 -18.12 6.12 -10.75
CA MET A 1 -17.90 6.91 -9.52
C MET A 1 -18.56 6.19 -8.35
N HIS A 2 -17.89 6.24 -7.20
CA HIS A 2 -18.27 5.54 -5.97
C HIS A 2 -18.00 6.47 -4.79
N ASP A 3 -19.02 6.74 -3.99
CA ASP A 3 -18.90 7.58 -2.79
C ASP A 3 -18.55 6.70 -1.58
N LEU A 4 -17.41 6.96 -0.95
CA LEU A 4 -16.93 6.22 0.23
C LEU A 4 -17.85 6.34 1.44
N THR A 5 -18.68 7.38 1.53
CA THR A 5 -19.63 7.55 2.64
C THR A 5 -20.87 6.67 2.50
N ARG A 6 -21.14 6.16 1.29
CA ARG A 6 -22.31 5.34 0.94
C ARG A 6 -21.92 4.03 0.24
N PHE A 7 -20.63 3.68 0.28
CA PHE A 7 -20.04 2.60 -0.47
C PHE A 7 -20.57 1.25 0.02
N GLY A 8 -21.09 0.44 -0.91
CA GLY A 8 -21.73 -0.83 -0.59
C GLY A 8 -21.15 -2.04 -1.31
N LEU A 9 -21.77 -3.21 -1.10
CA LEU A 9 -21.37 -4.48 -1.72
C LEU A 9 -21.43 -4.45 -3.26
N SER A 10 -22.37 -3.71 -3.85
CA SER A 10 -22.46 -3.52 -5.30
C SER A 10 -21.22 -2.81 -5.86
N ASP A 11 -20.70 -1.82 -5.12
CA ASP A 11 -19.50 -1.09 -5.49
C ASP A 11 -18.25 -1.97 -5.41
N VAL A 12 -18.10 -2.73 -4.32
CA VAL A 12 -17.04 -3.74 -4.16
C VAL A 12 -17.06 -4.73 -5.32
N THR A 13 -18.24 -5.23 -5.68
CA THR A 13 -18.39 -6.22 -6.75
C THR A 13 -17.95 -5.65 -8.10
N ARG A 14 -18.36 -4.41 -8.39
CA ARG A 14 -18.00 -3.69 -9.62
C ARG A 14 -16.50 -3.42 -9.71
N ILE A 15 -15.90 -2.83 -8.68
CA ILE A 15 -14.45 -2.54 -8.65
C ILE A 15 -13.65 -3.84 -8.68
N GLY A 16 -14.05 -4.84 -7.90
CA GLY A 16 -13.37 -6.14 -7.87
C GLY A 16 -13.39 -6.84 -9.23
N ALA A 17 -14.48 -6.75 -9.98
CA ALA A 17 -14.56 -7.28 -11.34
C ALA A 17 -13.60 -6.56 -12.29
N GLU A 18 -13.43 -5.26 -12.15
CA GLU A 18 -12.46 -4.48 -12.91
C GLU A 18 -11.02 -4.90 -12.59
N PHE A 19 -10.66 -4.98 -11.31
CA PHE A 19 -9.32 -5.38 -10.85
C PHE A 19 -8.86 -6.71 -11.44
N ARG A 20 -9.73 -7.72 -11.49
CA ARG A 20 -9.40 -9.03 -12.07
C ARG A 20 -9.00 -8.98 -13.54
N ARG A 21 -9.35 -7.92 -14.27
CA ARG A 21 -8.98 -7.74 -15.68
C ARG A 21 -7.73 -6.87 -15.86
N LEU A 22 -7.27 -6.16 -14.82
CA LEU A 22 -6.17 -5.20 -14.93
C LEU A 22 -4.81 -5.85 -15.17
N SER A 23 -4.66 -7.15 -14.89
CA SER A 23 -3.45 -7.91 -15.21
C SER A 23 -3.31 -8.24 -16.70
N ALA A 24 -4.40 -8.19 -17.46
CA ALA A 24 -4.38 -8.52 -18.88
C ALA A 24 -3.45 -7.57 -19.66
N GLY A 25 -2.50 -8.15 -20.39
CA GLY A 25 -1.52 -7.39 -21.19
C GLY A 25 -0.55 -6.53 -20.37
N ALA A 26 -0.44 -6.73 -19.05
CA ALA A 26 0.56 -6.06 -18.24
C ALA A 26 1.90 -6.82 -18.30
N SER A 27 3.01 -6.08 -18.31
CA SER A 27 4.37 -6.64 -18.35
C SER A 27 5.02 -6.80 -16.97
N SER A 28 4.50 -6.11 -15.95
CA SER A 28 5.05 -6.10 -14.58
C SER A 28 3.96 -5.86 -13.53
N MET A 29 4.31 -6.14 -12.27
CA MET A 29 3.46 -5.82 -11.11
C MET A 29 3.22 -4.31 -10.99
N GLU A 30 4.23 -3.50 -11.28
CA GLU A 30 4.15 -2.03 -11.32
C GLU A 30 3.08 -1.55 -12.30
N ALA A 31 3.02 -2.13 -13.50
CA ALA A 31 2.00 -1.76 -14.49
C ALA A 31 0.58 -2.06 -13.99
N VAL A 32 0.37 -3.20 -13.32
CA VAL A 32 -0.92 -3.54 -12.71
C VAL A 32 -1.23 -2.65 -11.52
N GLY A 33 -0.26 -2.40 -10.64
CA GLY A 33 -0.38 -1.49 -9.50
C GLY A 33 -0.78 -0.09 -9.94
N GLY A 34 -0.15 0.43 -11.01
CA GLY A 34 -0.48 1.70 -11.64
C GLY A 34 -1.94 1.77 -12.09
N ARG A 35 -2.43 0.73 -12.75
CA ARG A 35 -3.84 0.63 -13.16
C ARG A 35 -4.78 0.61 -11.94
N ILE A 36 -4.44 -0.16 -10.90
CA ILE A 36 -5.25 -0.26 -9.67
C ILE A 36 -5.35 1.10 -8.96
N VAL A 37 -4.23 1.77 -8.70
CA VAL A 37 -4.25 3.05 -7.99
C VAL A 37 -4.98 4.11 -8.80
N ARG A 38 -4.89 4.07 -10.13
CA ARG A 38 -5.61 4.99 -11.02
C ARG A 38 -7.11 4.72 -11.03
N THR A 39 -7.54 3.47 -11.15
CA THR A 39 -8.96 3.08 -11.04
C THR A 39 -9.55 3.54 -9.71
N LEU A 40 -8.81 3.42 -8.60
CA LEU A 40 -9.27 3.89 -7.29
C LEU A 40 -9.31 5.42 -7.21
N TYR A 41 -8.25 6.10 -7.64
CA TYR A 41 -8.16 7.55 -7.57
C TYR A 41 -9.23 8.25 -8.43
N ASP A 42 -9.44 7.78 -9.67
CA ASP A 42 -10.44 8.35 -10.58
C ASP A 42 -11.87 7.85 -10.26
N GLY A 43 -11.99 6.65 -9.72
CA GLY A 43 -13.27 5.99 -9.47
C GLY A 43 -13.96 6.41 -8.17
N LEU A 44 -13.19 6.79 -7.15
CA LEU A 44 -13.70 7.20 -5.84
C LEU A 44 -13.92 8.72 -5.81
N ALA A 45 -15.16 9.16 -5.71
CA ALA A 45 -15.53 10.57 -5.78
C ALA A 45 -16.83 10.85 -5.02
N THR A 46 -16.98 12.09 -4.57
CA THR A 46 -18.24 12.67 -4.10
C THR A 46 -18.73 13.71 -5.10
N ASP A 47 -19.88 14.33 -4.81
CA ASP A 47 -20.41 15.44 -5.60
C ASP A 47 -19.43 16.65 -5.62
N ASP A 48 -18.57 16.76 -4.61
CA ASP A 48 -17.56 17.82 -4.47
C ASP A 48 -16.22 17.50 -5.19
N GLY A 49 -16.11 16.34 -5.84
CA GLY A 49 -14.94 15.93 -6.62
C GLY A 49 -14.22 14.68 -6.09
N PRO A 50 -12.92 14.52 -6.37
CA PRO A 50 -12.17 13.31 -6.01
C PRO A 50 -12.17 13.05 -4.50
N ALA A 51 -12.58 11.85 -4.10
CA ALA A 51 -12.68 11.48 -2.70
C ALA A 51 -11.30 11.29 -2.06
N CYS A 52 -10.26 11.00 -2.85
CA CYS A 52 -8.89 10.81 -2.37
C CYS A 52 -7.98 11.96 -2.77
N ALA A 53 -7.12 12.39 -1.84
CA ALA A 53 -6.00 13.27 -2.16
C ALA A 53 -4.85 12.50 -2.83
N LEU A 54 -4.64 11.27 -2.37
CA LEU A 54 -3.55 10.42 -2.78
C LEU A 54 -3.94 8.96 -2.58
N VAL A 55 -3.61 8.12 -3.56
CA VAL A 55 -3.70 6.67 -3.49
C VAL A 55 -2.32 6.10 -3.79
N ARG A 56 -1.82 5.25 -2.90
CA ARG A 56 -0.48 4.65 -3.04
C ARG A 56 -0.55 3.16 -2.87
N MET A 57 0.29 2.44 -3.59
CA MET A 57 0.44 1.02 -3.45
C MET A 57 1.89 0.69 -3.14
N PHE A 58 2.10 -0.15 -2.14
CA PHE A 58 3.40 -0.60 -1.69
C PHE A 58 3.50 -2.11 -1.80
N VAL A 59 4.73 -2.59 -1.99
CA VAL A 59 5.08 -4.00 -1.90
C VAL A 59 6.42 -4.13 -1.17
N THR A 60 6.61 -5.16 -0.35
CA THR A 60 7.93 -5.46 0.21
C THR A 60 8.78 -6.17 -0.83
N VAL A 61 10.00 -5.70 -1.03
CA VAL A 61 10.97 -6.28 -1.97
C VAL A 61 12.28 -6.51 -1.23
N PRO A 62 12.98 -7.65 -1.43
CA PRO A 62 14.34 -7.83 -0.93
C PRO A 62 15.27 -6.73 -1.44
N PHE A 63 16.20 -6.26 -0.62
CA PHE A 63 17.14 -5.20 -0.98
C PHE A 63 17.92 -5.53 -2.26
N GLU A 64 18.29 -6.79 -2.46
CA GLU A 64 19.00 -7.25 -3.66
C GLU A 64 18.17 -7.18 -4.96
N ARG A 65 16.85 -7.02 -4.86
CA ARG A 65 15.94 -6.92 -6.00
C ARG A 65 15.50 -5.49 -6.29
N LEU A 66 15.97 -4.52 -5.50
CA LEU A 66 15.73 -3.10 -5.75
C LEU A 66 16.54 -2.61 -6.95
N ASP A 67 15.97 -1.67 -7.70
CA ASP A 67 16.68 -0.91 -8.72
C ASP A 67 17.71 0.06 -8.10
N ASP A 68 18.59 0.63 -8.92
CA ASP A 68 19.69 1.50 -8.44
C ASP A 68 19.19 2.75 -7.70
N GLU A 69 18.02 3.28 -8.08
CA GLU A 69 17.44 4.46 -7.45
C GLU A 69 16.87 4.12 -6.07
N GLN A 70 16.10 3.04 -6.00
CA GLN A 70 15.56 2.48 -4.77
C GLN A 70 16.68 2.08 -3.79
N ARG A 71 17.76 1.46 -4.27
CA ARG A 71 18.93 1.11 -3.44
C ARG A 71 19.59 2.35 -2.84
N ARG A 72 19.87 3.37 -3.66
CA ARG A 72 20.45 4.64 -3.19
C ARG A 72 19.58 5.31 -2.13
N PHE A 73 18.27 5.31 -2.35
CA PHE A 73 17.31 5.83 -1.39
C PHE A 73 17.34 5.04 -0.06
N ALA A 74 17.28 3.72 -0.12
CA ALA A 74 17.33 2.86 1.07
C ALA A 74 18.65 3.00 1.84
N LEU A 75 19.78 3.07 1.14
CA LEU A 75 21.11 3.26 1.75
C LEU A 75 21.25 4.60 2.48
N THR A 76 20.64 5.67 1.95
CA THR A 76 20.62 6.98 2.61
C THR A 76 19.90 6.89 3.96
N LEU A 77 18.80 6.14 4.03
CA LEU A 77 18.05 5.94 5.28
C LEU A 77 18.76 5.02 6.27
N LEU A 78 19.59 4.08 5.78
CA LEU A 78 20.38 3.18 6.63
C LEU A 78 21.59 3.86 7.29
N GLY A 79 21.98 5.05 6.83
CA GLY A 79 23.01 5.87 7.48
C GLY A 79 24.37 5.19 7.60
N GLY A 80 24.74 4.34 6.62
CA GLY A 80 26.01 3.60 6.62
C GLY A 80 25.93 2.17 7.15
N THR A 81 24.76 1.71 7.60
CA THR A 81 24.54 0.28 7.90
C THR A 81 24.50 -0.53 6.61
N GLU A 82 25.31 -1.58 6.50
CA GLU A 82 25.30 -2.47 5.34
C GLU A 82 24.04 -3.35 5.34
N PRO A 83 23.21 -3.28 4.29
CA PRO A 83 22.00 -4.08 4.22
C PRO A 83 22.30 -5.53 3.83
N ALA A 84 21.68 -6.49 4.52
CA ALA A 84 21.66 -7.87 4.06
C ALA A 84 20.90 -7.97 2.71
N PRO A 85 21.33 -8.81 1.75
CA PRO A 85 20.67 -8.96 0.45
C PRO A 85 19.16 -9.25 0.55
N ALA A 86 18.77 -10.12 1.49
CA ALA A 86 17.39 -10.53 1.73
C ALA A 86 16.58 -9.55 2.60
N MET A 87 17.18 -8.46 3.11
CA MET A 87 16.50 -7.48 3.95
C MET A 87 15.30 -6.88 3.19
N LYS A 88 14.11 -6.92 3.78
CA LYS A 88 12.91 -6.37 3.12
C LYS A 88 12.90 -4.85 3.13
N CYS A 89 12.50 -4.27 2.01
CA CYS A 89 12.23 -2.85 1.84
C CYS A 89 10.76 -2.66 1.46
N LEU A 90 10.02 -1.85 2.22
CA LEU A 90 8.67 -1.42 1.84
C LEU A 90 8.78 -0.41 0.70
N THR A 91 8.45 -0.85 -0.51
CA THR A 91 8.77 -0.14 -1.75
C THR A 91 7.50 0.33 -2.43
N LEU A 92 7.52 1.58 -2.91
CA LEU A 92 6.39 2.17 -3.62
C LEU A 92 6.28 1.56 -5.01
N LEU A 93 5.19 0.82 -5.21
CA LEU A 93 4.87 0.17 -6.47
C LEU A 93 4.15 1.14 -7.42
N ALA A 94 3.20 1.92 -6.90
CA ALA A 94 2.41 2.84 -7.71
C ALA A 94 1.82 3.98 -6.86
N THR A 95 1.50 5.10 -7.52
CA THR A 95 0.93 6.30 -6.88
C THR A 95 0.04 7.06 -7.86
N ALA A 96 -1.06 7.62 -7.38
CA ALA A 96 -1.94 8.53 -8.12
C ALA A 96 -2.50 9.59 -7.15
N GLY A 97 -2.46 10.86 -7.53
CA GLY A 97 -2.78 11.94 -6.60
C GLY A 97 -3.07 13.28 -7.26
N GLU A 98 -3.43 14.25 -6.43
CA GLU A 98 -3.79 15.62 -6.87
C GLU A 98 -2.63 16.33 -7.56
N LEU A 99 -1.42 16.20 -7.01
CA LEU A 99 -0.25 16.87 -7.55
C LEU A 99 0.41 16.08 -8.69
N PRO A 100 0.95 16.76 -9.72
CA PRO A 100 1.63 16.08 -10.83
C PRO A 100 2.73 15.10 -10.38
N GLU A 101 3.55 15.49 -9.40
CA GLU A 101 4.62 14.66 -8.84
C GLU A 101 4.13 13.41 -8.10
N TRP A 102 2.85 13.35 -7.71
CA TRP A 102 2.27 12.18 -7.06
C TRP A 102 1.77 11.14 -8.05
N ASN A 103 1.85 11.41 -9.35
CA ASN A 103 1.45 10.50 -10.40
C ASN A 103 2.63 9.75 -11.04
N ASP A 104 3.84 9.93 -10.51
CA ASP A 104 5.02 9.13 -10.83
C ASP A 104 5.73 8.68 -9.55
N ARG A 105 5.91 7.36 -9.39
CA ARG A 105 6.58 6.81 -8.21
C ARG A 105 8.01 7.30 -8.05
N ARG A 106 8.72 7.58 -9.15
CA ARG A 106 10.12 8.03 -9.16
C ARG A 106 10.26 9.44 -8.60
N SER A 107 9.19 10.22 -8.67
CA SER A 107 9.12 11.57 -8.08
C SER A 107 8.79 11.55 -6.58
N SER A 108 8.57 10.38 -5.97
CA SER A 108 8.19 10.29 -4.56
C SER A 108 9.32 10.68 -3.62
N VAL A 109 9.14 11.81 -2.93
CA VAL A 109 10.02 12.23 -1.84
C VAL A 109 9.69 11.45 -0.56
N GLY A 110 10.70 10.79 0.02
CA GLY A 110 10.65 10.18 1.34
C GLY A 110 9.99 8.80 1.46
N HIS A 111 9.38 8.26 0.40
CA HIS A 111 8.66 6.98 0.44
C HIS A 111 8.90 6.13 -0.80
N LEU A 112 10.16 6.02 -1.27
CA LEU A 112 10.50 5.23 -2.46
C LEU A 112 10.77 3.76 -2.11
N ALA A 113 11.76 3.49 -1.25
CA ALA A 113 12.12 2.15 -0.76
C ALA A 113 12.55 2.23 0.71
N LEU A 114 11.60 2.07 1.63
CA LEU A 114 11.84 2.20 3.07
C LEU A 114 12.45 0.90 3.63
N PRO A 115 13.70 0.91 4.12
CA PRO A 115 14.33 -0.30 4.64
C PRO A 115 13.65 -0.74 5.95
N LEU A 116 13.45 -2.05 6.10
CA LEU A 116 12.88 -2.66 7.31
C LEU A 116 13.92 -3.61 7.96
N PRO A 117 15.02 -3.07 8.53
CA PRO A 117 16.15 -3.89 8.99
C PRO A 117 15.83 -4.71 10.24
N SER A 118 14.85 -4.28 11.04
CA SER A 118 14.47 -4.97 12.28
C SER A 118 13.06 -4.57 12.76
N PRO A 119 12.40 -5.38 13.61
CA PRO A 119 11.12 -5.03 14.23
C PRO A 119 11.16 -3.72 15.03
N GLU A 120 12.29 -3.42 15.69
CA GLU A 120 12.49 -2.16 16.43
C GLU A 120 12.48 -0.97 15.48
N SER A 121 13.10 -1.11 14.30
CA SER A 121 13.15 -0.06 13.29
C SER A 121 11.76 0.22 12.70
N VAL A 122 10.97 -0.83 12.45
CA VAL A 122 9.56 -0.71 12.04
C VAL A 122 8.74 0.02 13.11
N SER A 123 8.96 -0.30 14.38
CA SER A 123 8.23 0.30 15.51
C SER A 123 8.45 1.80 15.66
N ARG A 124 9.56 2.34 15.12
CA ARG A 124 9.84 3.79 15.07
C ARG A 124 9.03 4.54 14.02
N SER A 125 8.37 3.82 13.10
CA SER A 125 7.48 4.38 12.09
C SER A 125 6.02 4.04 12.42
N PRO A 126 5.29 4.89 13.15
CA PRO A 126 3.97 4.56 13.69
C PRO A 126 2.98 4.07 12.63
N MET A 127 2.95 4.71 11.46
CA MET A 127 2.07 4.33 10.37
C MET A 127 2.38 2.93 9.83
N ILE A 128 3.66 2.62 9.61
CA ILE A 128 4.10 1.34 9.02
C ILE A 128 3.84 0.21 10.00
N ALA A 129 4.18 0.40 11.28
CA ALA A 129 3.89 -0.57 12.32
C ALA A 129 2.39 -0.85 12.43
N GLN A 130 1.55 0.19 12.37
CA GLN A 130 0.09 0.01 12.38
C GLN A 130 -0.44 -0.66 11.13
N LEU A 131 0.08 -0.32 9.95
CA LEU A 131 -0.28 -0.95 8.69
C LEU A 131 -0.05 -2.47 8.76
N ILE A 132 1.17 -2.90 9.10
CA ILE A 132 1.53 -4.32 9.14
C ILE A 132 0.66 -5.07 10.17
N ARG A 133 0.50 -4.51 11.37
CA ARG A 133 -0.30 -5.13 12.44
C ARG A 133 -1.78 -5.22 12.10
N GLN A 134 -2.39 -4.16 11.56
CA GLN A 134 -3.81 -4.16 11.21
C GLN A 134 -4.11 -4.99 9.97
N LEU A 135 -3.12 -5.24 9.10
CA LEU A 135 -3.23 -6.25 8.05
C LEU A 135 -3.19 -7.69 8.58
N GLY A 136 -2.94 -7.89 9.89
CA GLY A 136 -2.88 -9.20 10.53
C GLY A 136 -1.57 -9.93 10.28
N VAL A 137 -0.50 -9.20 9.96
CA VAL A 137 0.83 -9.76 9.75
C VAL A 137 1.68 -9.49 11.00
N GLU A 138 2.34 -10.53 11.50
CA GLU A 138 3.34 -10.39 12.57
C GLU A 138 4.65 -9.84 11.99
N ILE A 139 5.21 -8.80 12.62
CA ILE A 139 6.35 -8.05 12.06
C ILE A 139 7.61 -8.93 11.98
N GLY A 140 7.95 -9.68 13.03
CA GLY A 140 9.10 -10.58 13.02
C GLY A 140 9.03 -11.62 11.91
N SER A 141 7.86 -12.20 11.72
CA SER A 141 7.55 -13.19 10.69
C SER A 141 7.64 -12.57 9.29
N LEU A 142 7.16 -11.34 9.11
CA LEU A 142 7.33 -10.60 7.86
C LEU A 142 8.81 -10.34 7.56
N LEU A 143 9.62 -9.99 8.55
CA LEU A 143 11.03 -9.67 8.34
C LEU A 143 11.93 -10.91 8.27
N SER A 144 11.42 -12.09 8.62
CA SER A 144 12.15 -13.34 8.50
C SER A 144 12.46 -13.68 7.04
N ALA A 145 13.61 -14.34 6.85
CA ALA A 145 14.00 -14.93 5.57
C ALA A 145 13.28 -16.27 5.31
N ASP A 146 12.63 -16.87 6.31
CA ASP A 146 11.91 -18.15 6.19
C ASP A 146 10.43 -17.94 5.83
N PRO A 147 10.01 -18.27 4.59
CA PRO A 147 8.62 -18.19 4.15
C PRO A 147 7.66 -19.07 4.96
N ALA A 148 8.14 -20.16 5.56
CA ALA A 148 7.29 -21.10 6.30
C ALA A 148 6.59 -20.43 7.49
N LEU A 149 7.19 -19.39 8.07
CA LEU A 149 6.63 -18.61 9.18
C LEU A 149 5.43 -17.74 8.77
N LEU A 150 5.17 -17.61 7.46
CA LEU A 150 4.05 -16.82 6.92
C LEU A 150 2.88 -17.68 6.45
N VAL A 151 3.04 -19.01 6.42
CA VAL A 151 2.04 -19.95 5.88
C VAL A 151 0.72 -19.91 6.66
N ASP A 152 0.77 -19.82 7.99
CA ASP A 152 -0.43 -19.68 8.83
C ASP A 152 -1.10 -18.30 8.67
N ASN A 153 -0.33 -17.27 8.28
CA ASN A 153 -0.85 -15.91 8.08
C ASN A 153 -1.55 -15.74 6.72
N GLU A 154 -1.25 -16.55 5.70
CA GLU A 154 -1.87 -16.40 4.38
C GLU A 154 -3.40 -16.59 4.40
N GLN A 155 -3.93 -17.35 5.36
CA GLN A 155 -5.37 -17.61 5.48
C GLN A 155 -6.14 -16.46 6.17
N HIS A 156 -5.47 -15.58 6.91
CA HIS A 156 -6.10 -14.53 7.72
C HIS A 156 -5.70 -13.08 7.36
N THR A 157 -4.96 -12.87 6.27
CA THR A 157 -4.27 -11.58 5.99
C THR A 157 -5.03 -10.57 5.14
N PHE A 158 -6.25 -10.87 4.67
CA PHE A 158 -7.09 -9.87 4.01
C PHE A 158 -7.80 -9.00 5.05
N ASN A 159 -7.02 -8.17 5.73
CA ASN A 159 -7.52 -7.18 6.68
C ASN A 159 -7.33 -5.77 6.14
N VAL A 160 -7.75 -4.81 6.95
CA VAL A 160 -7.72 -3.38 6.62
C VAL A 160 -7.03 -2.62 7.73
N PHE A 161 -6.16 -1.69 7.34
CA PHE A 161 -5.64 -0.63 8.19
C PHE A 161 -6.60 0.56 8.08
N HIS A 162 -7.16 1.03 9.19
CA HIS A 162 -8.13 2.12 9.14
C HIS A 162 -7.86 3.16 10.22
N VAL A 163 -7.68 4.40 9.77
CA VAL A 163 -7.65 5.60 10.60
C VAL A 163 -8.88 6.43 10.22
N GLU A 164 -9.92 6.35 11.04
CA GLU A 164 -11.19 7.04 10.81
C GLU A 164 -11.03 8.56 10.76
N HIS A 165 -10.20 9.10 11.66
CA HIS A 165 -9.89 10.52 11.78
C HIS A 165 -8.38 10.75 11.65
N ALA A 166 -7.94 11.26 10.51
CA ALA A 166 -6.53 11.47 10.20
C ALA A 166 -5.94 12.69 10.94
N LYS A 167 -6.73 13.76 11.11
CA LYS A 167 -6.31 14.95 11.85
C LYS A 167 -6.04 14.61 13.32
N GLY A 168 -4.85 14.97 13.79
CA GLY A 168 -4.39 14.70 15.16
C GLY A 168 -4.05 13.23 15.44
N SER A 169 -4.16 12.33 14.45
CA SER A 169 -3.81 10.93 14.63
C SER A 169 -2.31 10.76 14.85
N PRO A 170 -1.87 10.08 15.92
CA PRO A 170 -0.45 9.82 16.17
C PRO A 170 0.15 8.87 15.13
N PHE A 171 -0.68 8.20 14.34
CA PHE A 171 -0.23 7.27 13.30
C PHE A 171 0.14 7.96 12.00
N ILE A 172 -0.18 9.25 11.82
CA ILE A 172 0.12 10.01 10.61
C ILE A 172 0.89 11.27 11.00
N PRO A 173 2.23 11.22 11.06
CA PRO A 173 3.03 12.35 11.55
C PRO A 173 2.95 13.62 10.69
N ALA A 174 2.71 13.47 9.38
CA ALA A 174 2.70 14.58 8.41
C ALA A 174 1.42 15.44 8.47
N GLN A 175 1.08 15.95 9.66
CA GLN A 175 -0.15 16.73 9.88
C GLN A 175 -0.14 18.04 9.07
N LEU A 176 0.84 18.90 9.32
CA LEU A 176 0.93 20.23 8.70
C LEU A 176 1.37 20.19 7.23
N ALA A 177 2.16 19.17 6.86
CA ALA A 177 2.71 19.06 5.51
C ALA A 177 1.80 18.29 4.54
N PHE A 178 0.83 17.53 5.04
CA PHE A 178 0.00 16.65 4.20
C PHE A 178 -1.47 16.56 4.66
N VAL A 179 -1.75 16.19 5.91
CA VAL A 179 -3.14 15.98 6.35
C VAL A 179 -3.98 17.25 6.23
N GLU A 180 -3.48 18.37 6.76
CA GLU A 180 -4.23 19.63 6.77
C GLU A 180 -4.34 20.28 5.38
N PRO A 181 -3.24 20.46 4.60
CA PRO A 181 -3.31 21.13 3.30
C PRO A 181 -4.19 20.39 2.29
N TYR A 182 -4.13 19.06 2.28
CA TYR A 182 -4.90 18.23 1.35
C TYR A 182 -6.21 17.70 1.93
N ARG A 183 -6.57 18.18 3.13
CA ARG A 183 -7.84 17.89 3.83
C ARG A 183 -8.10 16.40 3.98
N VAL A 184 -7.06 15.63 4.31
CA VAL A 184 -7.21 14.19 4.54
C VAL A 184 -8.05 13.99 5.81
N HIS A 185 -9.22 13.40 5.65
CA HIS A 185 -10.14 13.08 6.73
C HIS A 185 -9.90 11.68 7.27
N SER A 186 -9.75 10.68 6.40
CA SER A 186 -9.61 9.28 6.78
C SER A 186 -8.53 8.59 5.95
N VAL A 187 -7.86 7.60 6.52
CA VAL A 187 -6.87 6.77 5.82
C VAL A 187 -7.28 5.31 5.88
N LEU A 188 -7.32 4.66 4.72
CA LEU A 188 -7.65 3.25 4.58
C LEU A 188 -6.53 2.53 3.83
N GLY A 189 -5.89 1.58 4.48
CA GLY A 189 -5.00 0.60 3.88
C GLY A 189 -5.70 -0.75 3.73
N PHE A 190 -5.50 -1.46 2.63
CA PHE A 190 -5.94 -2.84 2.45
C PHE A 190 -4.92 -3.61 1.64
N GLY A 191 -4.72 -4.88 1.97
CA GLY A 191 -3.58 -5.63 1.45
C GLY A 191 -3.53 -7.06 1.94
N GLY A 192 -2.37 -7.68 1.78
CA GLY A 192 -2.11 -9.04 2.22
C GLY A 192 -0.74 -9.52 1.78
N LEU A 193 -0.52 -10.83 1.83
CA LEU A 193 0.73 -11.45 1.41
C LEU A 193 0.61 -12.03 0.00
N LEU A 194 1.68 -11.87 -0.80
CA LEU A 194 1.95 -12.57 -2.04
C LEU A 194 3.02 -13.65 -1.77
N PRO A 195 2.94 -14.83 -2.41
CA PRO A 195 4.01 -15.81 -2.34
C PRO A 195 5.31 -15.29 -3.00
N PRO A 196 6.50 -15.60 -2.46
CA PRO A 196 6.74 -16.44 -1.27
C PRO A 196 6.54 -15.75 0.09
N GLY A 197 6.32 -14.44 0.16
CA GLY A 197 6.04 -13.79 1.46
C GLY A 197 6.14 -12.28 1.43
N GLU A 198 5.90 -11.66 0.28
CA GLU A 198 5.91 -10.24 0.10
C GLU A 198 4.56 -9.64 0.53
N LEU A 199 4.61 -8.69 1.46
CA LEU A 199 3.45 -7.86 1.78
C LEU A 199 3.17 -6.92 0.60
N PHE A 200 1.91 -6.80 0.21
CA PHE A 200 1.42 -5.68 -0.58
C PHE A 200 0.33 -4.92 0.19
N ALA A 201 0.24 -3.62 -0.02
CA ALA A 201 -0.80 -2.78 0.57
C ALA A 201 -1.14 -1.61 -0.33
N THR A 202 -2.43 -1.35 -0.51
CA THR A 202 -2.95 -0.12 -1.15
C THR A 202 -3.50 0.79 -0.06
N ILE A 203 -3.08 2.05 -0.05
CA ILE A 203 -3.42 3.06 0.95
C ILE A 203 -4.13 4.23 0.27
N LEU A 204 -5.34 4.53 0.74
CA LEU A 204 -6.16 5.66 0.36
C LEU A 204 -6.04 6.75 1.40
N PHE A 205 -5.67 7.97 0.99
CA PHE A 205 -5.74 9.17 1.82
C PHE A 205 -6.99 9.95 1.40
N SER A 206 -8.10 9.66 2.07
CA SER A 206 -9.43 10.16 1.73
C SER A 206 -9.69 11.53 2.32
N ARG A 207 -10.28 12.44 1.53
CA ARG A 207 -10.83 13.73 1.96
C ARG A 207 -12.19 13.60 2.63
N THR A 208 -12.84 12.45 2.46
CA THR A 208 -14.14 12.15 3.02
C THR A 208 -14.02 11.13 4.15
N PRO A 209 -14.96 11.11 5.10
CA PRO A 209 -14.99 10.06 6.10
C PRO A 209 -15.17 8.70 5.42
N ILE A 210 -14.47 7.69 5.92
CA ILE A 210 -14.67 6.29 5.55
C ILE A 210 -15.26 5.61 6.78
N PRO A 211 -16.57 5.28 6.77
CA PRO A 211 -17.18 4.50 7.84
C PRO A 211 -16.48 3.15 8.02
N ARG A 212 -16.45 2.62 9.25
CA ARG A 212 -15.82 1.33 9.53
C ARG A 212 -16.39 0.20 8.67
N GLU A 213 -17.70 0.18 8.47
CA GLU A 213 -18.37 -0.79 7.61
C GLU A 213 -17.86 -0.73 6.17
N THR A 214 -17.69 0.47 5.61
CA THR A 214 -17.06 0.68 4.31
C THR A 214 -15.61 0.21 4.30
N ALA A 215 -14.81 0.54 5.33
CA ALA A 215 -13.43 0.08 5.41
C ALA A 215 -13.36 -1.45 5.36
N ASP A 216 -14.20 -2.16 6.12
CA ASP A 216 -14.21 -3.62 6.16
C ASP A 216 -14.57 -4.28 4.81
N LEU A 217 -15.35 -3.60 3.96
CA LEU A 217 -15.63 -4.07 2.60
C LEU A 217 -14.38 -4.17 1.71
N PHE A 218 -13.34 -3.37 1.97
CA PHE A 218 -12.09 -3.38 1.18
C PHE A 218 -11.25 -4.64 1.38
N ARG A 219 -11.53 -5.46 2.41
CA ARG A 219 -10.93 -6.80 2.55
C ARG A 219 -11.16 -7.66 1.30
N THR A 220 -12.36 -7.55 0.72
CA THR A 220 -12.72 -8.25 -0.51
C THR A 220 -11.94 -7.71 -1.71
N LEU A 221 -11.68 -6.40 -1.75
CA LEU A 221 -10.86 -5.80 -2.80
C LEU A 221 -9.39 -6.22 -2.68
N ALA A 222 -8.87 -6.41 -1.46
CA ALA A 222 -7.51 -6.92 -1.25
C ALA A 222 -7.30 -8.28 -1.93
N LEU A 223 -8.27 -9.19 -1.87
CA LEU A 223 -8.20 -10.46 -2.59
C LEU A 223 -8.15 -10.28 -4.11
N ASN A 224 -8.97 -9.38 -4.66
CA ASN A 224 -8.98 -9.10 -6.10
C ASN A 224 -7.65 -8.47 -6.56
N VAL A 225 -7.07 -7.59 -5.74
CA VAL A 225 -5.73 -7.05 -5.97
C VAL A 225 -4.70 -8.18 -5.93
N LYS A 226 -4.70 -9.05 -4.91
CA LYS A 226 -3.77 -10.19 -4.85
C LYS A 226 -3.81 -11.03 -6.13
N VAL A 227 -5.01 -11.39 -6.60
CA VAL A 227 -5.20 -12.18 -7.83
C VAL A 227 -4.62 -11.45 -9.05
N ALA A 228 -4.79 -10.13 -9.15
CA ALA A 228 -4.24 -9.34 -10.25
C ALA A 228 -2.71 -9.25 -10.23
N LEU A 229 -2.08 -9.22 -9.05
CA LEU A 229 -0.63 -9.13 -8.90
C LEU A 229 0.08 -10.49 -8.96
N LEU A 230 -0.61 -11.58 -8.61
CA LEU A 230 -0.04 -12.91 -8.48
C LEU A 230 0.82 -13.37 -9.67
N PRO A 231 0.47 -13.09 -10.94
CA PRO A 231 1.29 -13.49 -12.09
C PRO A 231 2.72 -12.89 -12.11
N PHE A 232 2.97 -11.86 -11.30
CA PHE A 232 4.24 -11.11 -11.26
C PHE A 232 4.99 -11.27 -9.94
N ALA A 233 4.42 -12.00 -8.97
CA ALA A 233 5.03 -12.21 -7.66
C ALA A 233 6.35 -13.00 -7.81
N GLY A 234 7.36 -12.63 -7.02
CA GLY A 234 8.68 -13.28 -7.06
C GLY A 234 9.58 -12.94 -8.26
N ASP A 235 9.06 -12.34 -9.32
CA ASP A 235 9.82 -12.17 -10.58
C ASP A 235 9.79 -10.71 -11.08
N ARG A 236 8.75 -10.33 -11.84
CA ARG A 236 8.66 -9.04 -12.57
C ARG A 236 7.94 -7.94 -11.78
N VAL A 237 8.54 -7.48 -10.69
CA VAL A 237 7.92 -6.45 -9.84
C VAL A 237 7.88 -5.09 -10.53
N PHE A 238 9.03 -4.60 -11.04
CA PHE A 238 9.14 -3.28 -11.67
C PHE A 238 9.28 -3.38 -13.19
N ALA A 239 8.88 -2.31 -13.90
CA ALA A 239 9.05 -2.15 -15.35
C ALA A 239 10.32 -1.39 -15.73
#